data_AF-A0A830FL60-F1
#
_entry.id   AF-A0A830FL60-F1
#
_cell.length_a   1.000
_cell.length_b   1.000
_cell.length_c   1.000
_cell.angle_alpha   90.00
_cell.angle_beta   90.00
_cell.angle_gamma   90.00
#
_symmetry.space_group_name_H-M   'P 1'
#
loop_
_entity.id
_entity.type
_entity.pdbx_description
1 polymer ?
#
loop_
_entity_poly.entity_id
_entity_poly.type
_entity_poly.pdbx_seq_one_letter_code
_entity_poly.pdbx_strand_id
1 'polypeptide(L)'
;MLSNNEQTTATPISTDSQVSLTSDVQLNISEAKERALEAETSYVSTRLKNASCLDSWDIGSFTAGPDATVINQTNRGVVIKARRPYSWEKGKSVYDAEHYARYLVTKTELKRLSGDTIEPC
;
A
#
# COMPACT_ATOMS: atom_id res chain seq x y z
N MET A 1 20.88 43.12 53.04
CA MET A 1 21.57 41.82 53.17
C MET A 1 20.52 40.73 52.92
N LEU A 2 20.64 40.16 51.73
CA LEU A 2 20.09 38.93 51.13
C LEU A 2 18.76 38.34 51.65
N SER A 3 17.79 38.39 50.73
CA SER A 3 16.49 37.73 50.74
C SER A 3 16.56 36.20 50.71
N ASN A 4 15.50 35.63 51.28
CA ASN A 4 15.16 34.22 51.39
C ASN A 4 14.75 33.56 50.05
N ASN A 5 14.84 32.23 50.11
CA ASN A 5 13.88 31.22 49.66
C ASN A 5 14.00 30.54 48.30
N GLU A 6 13.73 29.24 48.40
CA GLU A 6 14.03 28.14 47.50
C GLU A 6 13.21 28.16 46.22
N GLN A 7 13.87 27.88 45.12
CA GLN A 7 13.31 27.90 43.77
C GLN A 7 12.74 26.52 43.41
N THR A 8 11.43 26.38 43.51
CA THR A 8 10.66 25.38 42.74
C THR A 8 9.79 26.17 41.77
N THR A 9 9.89 25.94 40.45
CA THR A 9 8.76 26.04 39.47
C THR A 9 9.18 25.50 38.09
N ALA A 10 8.18 24.85 37.48
CA ALA A 10 8.14 24.07 36.26
C ALA A 10 8.57 24.75 34.94
N THR A 11 8.94 23.89 34.00
CA THR A 11 9.14 24.12 32.56
C THR A 11 7.99 24.88 31.90
N PRO A 12 8.23 25.91 31.07
CA PRO A 12 7.19 26.50 30.25
C PRO A 12 6.92 25.62 29.02
N ILE A 13 5.73 25.00 28.95
CA ILE A 13 5.19 24.44 27.72
C ILE A 13 4.33 25.55 27.10
N SER A 14 4.82 26.17 26.03
CA SER A 14 4.05 27.13 25.25
C SER A 14 2.97 26.41 24.45
N THR A 15 1.73 26.66 24.84
CA THR A 15 0.49 26.47 24.07
C THR A 15 0.54 27.29 22.79
N ASP A 16 0.25 26.68 21.63
CA ASP A 16 -0.67 27.34 20.70
C ASP A 16 -1.50 26.33 19.88
N SER A 17 -2.81 26.44 20.11
CA SER A 17 -3.93 26.17 19.20
C SER A 17 -4.12 24.78 18.57
N GLN A 18 -4.96 23.99 19.25
CA GLN A 18 -5.90 23.12 18.55
C GLN A 18 -6.76 23.96 17.59
N VAL A 19 -6.62 23.72 16.28
CA VAL A 19 -7.73 23.90 15.34
C VAL A 19 -8.31 22.53 15.07
N SER A 20 -9.46 22.27 15.68
CA SER A 20 -10.35 21.17 15.37
C SER A 20 -10.95 21.41 13.99
N LEU A 21 -10.55 20.61 12.99
CA LEU A 21 -11.31 20.44 11.76
C LEU A 21 -12.24 19.24 11.94
N THR A 22 -13.52 19.52 11.96
CA THR A 22 -14.60 18.57 12.09
C THR A 22 -14.75 17.67 10.85
N SER A 23 -15.21 16.44 11.10
CA SER A 23 -15.88 15.49 10.20
C SER A 23 -15.03 14.50 9.38
N ASP A 24 -15.20 13.21 9.70
CA ASP A 24 -14.90 12.01 8.90
C ASP A 24 -13.44 11.60 8.62
N VAL A 25 -12.94 10.68 9.48
CA VAL A 25 -11.82 9.73 9.30
C VAL A 25 -11.02 9.88 8.00
N GLN A 26 -9.86 10.53 8.11
CA GLN A 26 -8.88 10.63 7.03
C GLN A 26 -8.32 9.24 6.70
N LEU A 27 -8.34 8.84 5.41
CA LEU A 27 -7.76 7.57 4.96
C LEU A 27 -6.25 7.55 5.23
N ASN A 28 -5.77 6.54 5.95
CA ASN A 28 -4.35 6.34 6.21
C ASN A 28 -3.64 5.84 4.93
N ILE A 29 -2.55 6.51 4.52
CA ILE A 29 -1.77 6.14 3.33
C ILE A 29 -1.16 4.74 3.44
N SER A 30 -0.69 4.35 4.63
CA SER A 30 -0.13 3.01 4.86
C SER A 30 -1.20 1.94 4.64
N GLU A 31 -2.39 2.15 5.20
CA GLU A 31 -3.54 1.26 5.00
C GLU A 31 -3.95 1.21 3.52
N ALA A 32 -3.95 2.36 2.84
CA ALA A 32 -4.29 2.42 1.42
C ALA A 32 -3.30 1.63 0.56
N LYS A 33 -2.00 1.75 0.85
CA LYS A 33 -0.94 0.97 0.20
C LYS A 33 -1.12 -0.53 0.42
N GLU A 34 -1.35 -0.93 1.66
CA GLU A 34 -1.57 -2.33 2.04
C GLU A 34 -2.80 -2.92 1.32
N ARG A 35 -3.94 -2.22 1.35
CA ARG A 35 -5.17 -2.63 0.65
C ARG A 35 -4.96 -2.78 -0.86
N ALA A 36 -4.28 -1.84 -1.50
CA ALA A 36 -3.97 -1.93 -2.93
C ALA A 36 -3.05 -3.11 -3.23
N LEU A 37 -2.05 -3.34 -2.38
CA LEU A 37 -1.07 -4.40 -2.56
C LEU A 37 -1.67 -5.79 -2.31
N GLU A 38 -2.60 -5.93 -1.36
CA GLU A 38 -3.36 -7.16 -1.09
C GLU A 38 -4.31 -7.51 -2.23
N ALA A 39 -5.03 -6.52 -2.76
CA ALA A 39 -5.88 -6.73 -3.92
C ALA A 39 -5.08 -7.13 -5.17
N GLU A 40 -3.86 -6.61 -5.30
CA GLU A 40 -2.97 -7.00 -6.38
C GLU A 40 -2.44 -8.43 -6.20
N THR A 41 -2.08 -8.85 -4.98
CA THR A 41 -1.77 -10.26 -4.67
C THR A 41 -2.90 -11.18 -5.11
N SER A 42 -4.12 -10.82 -4.72
CA SER A 42 -5.31 -11.64 -5.00
C SER A 42 -5.58 -11.73 -6.49
N TYR A 43 -5.40 -10.64 -7.23
CA TYR A 43 -5.55 -10.62 -8.69
C TYR A 43 -4.53 -11.54 -9.37
N VAL A 44 -3.23 -11.38 -9.08
CA VAL A 44 -2.16 -12.21 -9.64
C VAL A 44 -2.38 -13.68 -9.29
N SER A 45 -2.68 -13.99 -8.03
CA SER A 45 -2.91 -15.36 -7.56
C SER A 45 -4.08 -16.01 -8.28
N THR A 46 -5.19 -15.29 -8.46
CA THR A 46 -6.36 -15.80 -9.17
C THR A 46 -6.03 -16.08 -10.63
N ARG A 47 -5.25 -15.21 -11.29
CA ARG A 47 -4.86 -15.41 -12.70
C ARG A 47 -3.96 -16.64 -12.87
N LEU A 48 -2.94 -16.80 -12.04
CA LEU A 48 -2.02 -17.93 -12.11
C LEU A 48 -2.73 -19.24 -11.74
N LYS A 49 -3.57 -19.23 -10.70
CA LYS A 49 -4.37 -20.39 -10.31
C LYS A 49 -5.31 -20.88 -11.41
N ASN A 50 -5.86 -19.97 -12.22
CA ASN A 50 -6.77 -20.32 -13.30
C ASN A 50 -6.04 -20.73 -14.60
N ALA A 51 -4.72 -20.61 -14.66
CA ALA A 51 -3.92 -20.98 -15.82
C ALA A 51 -3.55 -22.47 -15.79
N SER A 52 -4.39 -23.30 -16.42
CA SER A 52 -4.20 -24.76 -16.48
C SER A 52 -2.94 -25.24 -17.19
N CYS A 53 -2.24 -24.37 -17.94
CA CYS A 53 -0.99 -24.71 -18.61
C CYS A 53 0.24 -24.65 -17.70
N LEU A 54 0.07 -24.24 -16.43
CA LEU A 54 1.14 -24.10 -15.46
C LEU A 54 1.31 -25.38 -14.64
N ASP A 55 2.57 -25.78 -14.43
CA ASP A 55 2.91 -26.87 -13.53
C ASP A 55 2.96 -26.39 -12.07
N SER A 56 3.49 -25.18 -11.86
CA SER A 56 3.53 -24.51 -10.57
C SER A 56 3.60 -22.99 -10.74
N TRP A 57 3.31 -22.25 -9.67
CA TRP A 57 3.43 -20.79 -9.62
C TRP A 57 3.64 -20.31 -8.20
N ASP A 58 4.25 -19.13 -8.05
CA ASP A 58 4.49 -18.51 -6.75
C ASP A 58 4.37 -16.97 -6.82
N ILE A 59 4.10 -16.35 -5.67
CA ILE A 59 3.98 -14.90 -5.50
C ILE A 59 4.84 -14.48 -4.32
N GLY A 60 5.74 -13.53 -4.53
CA GLY A 60 6.68 -13.14 -3.50
C GLY A 60 7.71 -12.13 -3.97
N SER A 61 8.86 -12.17 -3.31
CA SER A 61 10.02 -11.39 -3.71
C SER A 61 10.95 -12.29 -4.53
N PHE A 62 11.07 -11.98 -5.82
CA PHE A 62 11.97 -12.68 -6.75
C PHE A 62 13.12 -11.74 -7.12
N THR A 63 13.18 -11.32 -8.37
CA THR A 63 14.07 -10.26 -8.88
C THR A 63 13.75 -8.87 -8.28
N ALA A 64 12.52 -8.67 -7.81
CA ALA A 64 12.09 -7.50 -7.05
C ALA A 64 11.16 -7.90 -5.91
N GLY A 65 10.97 -6.99 -4.94
CA GLY A 65 9.96 -7.12 -3.90
C GLY A 65 8.64 -6.43 -4.26
N PRO A 66 7.54 -6.78 -3.57
CA PRO A 66 6.28 -6.06 -3.72
C PRO A 66 6.42 -4.59 -3.37
N ASP A 67 5.73 -3.72 -4.10
CA ASP A 67 5.75 -2.28 -3.85
C ASP A 67 4.37 -1.64 -4.03
N ALA A 68 4.14 -0.57 -3.30
CA ALA A 68 2.95 0.25 -3.38
C ALA A 68 3.32 1.73 -3.23
N THR A 69 3.11 2.48 -4.31
CA THR A 69 3.48 3.89 -4.40
C THR A 69 2.24 4.77 -4.64
N VAL A 70 2.13 5.87 -3.89
CA VAL A 70 1.09 6.88 -4.11
C VAL A 70 1.44 7.65 -5.37
N ILE A 71 0.52 7.70 -6.33
CA ILE A 71 0.69 8.47 -7.58
C ILE A 71 -0.25 9.67 -7.68
N ASN A 72 -1.32 9.69 -6.89
CA ASN A 72 -2.21 10.85 -6.75
C ASN A 72 -2.94 10.78 -5.41
N GLN A 73 -3.18 11.92 -4.77
CA GLN A 73 -3.97 12.03 -3.55
C GLN A 73 -4.88 13.25 -3.64
N THR A 74 -6.17 13.03 -3.40
CA THR A 74 -7.19 14.08 -3.36
C THR A 74 -8.09 13.89 -2.14
N ASN A 75 -9.02 14.82 -1.90
CA ASN A 75 -10.09 14.64 -0.91
C ASN A 75 -11.05 13.48 -1.24
N ARG A 76 -11.02 12.93 -2.46
CA ARG A 76 -11.87 11.80 -2.89
C ARG A 76 -11.23 10.44 -2.66
N GLY A 77 -9.95 10.39 -2.29
CA GLY A 77 -9.18 9.16 -2.10
C GLY A 77 -7.76 9.24 -2.64
N VAL A 78 -7.07 8.11 -2.59
CA VAL A 78 -5.67 7.95 -2.94
C VAL A 78 -5.57 6.98 -4.10
N VAL A 79 -4.85 7.36 -5.14
CA VAL A 79 -4.51 6.45 -6.23
C VAL A 79 -3.15 5.83 -5.94
N ILE A 80 -3.13 4.52 -5.81
CA ILE A 80 -1.93 3.71 -5.56
C ILE A 80 -1.56 2.96 -6.85
N LYS A 81 -0.27 2.97 -7.21
CA LYS A 81 0.32 2.02 -8.14
C LYS A 81 0.88 0.85 -7.33
N ALA A 82 0.35 -0.34 -7.55
CA ALA A 82 0.83 -1.58 -6.93
C ALA A 82 1.70 -2.35 -7.93
N ARG A 83 2.81 -2.91 -7.44
CA ARG A 83 3.67 -3.85 -8.16
C ARG A 83 3.67 -5.17 -7.40
N ARG A 84 3.38 -6.26 -8.10
CA ARG A 84 3.46 -7.61 -7.55
C ARG A 84 4.31 -8.52 -8.43
N PRO A 85 5.53 -8.88 -7.98
CA PRO A 85 6.35 -9.91 -8.60
C PRO A 85 5.73 -11.30 -8.44
N TYR A 86 5.90 -12.13 -9.45
CA TYR A 86 5.42 -13.52 -9.50
C TYR A 86 6.30 -14.37 -10.42
N SER A 87 6.25 -15.68 -10.21
CA SER A 87 6.92 -16.65 -11.07
C SER A 87 5.98 -17.80 -11.44
N TRP A 88 6.30 -18.48 -12.54
CA TRP A 88 5.60 -19.70 -12.93
C TRP A 88 6.51 -20.68 -13.65
N GLU A 89 6.13 -21.96 -13.55
CA GLU A 89 6.78 -23.05 -14.25
C GLU A 89 5.86 -23.61 -15.33
N LYS A 90 6.45 -23.88 -16.50
CA LYS A 90 5.78 -24.54 -17.62
C LYS A 90 6.76 -25.46 -18.33
N GLY A 91 6.55 -26.76 -18.20
CA GLY A 91 7.46 -27.79 -18.65
C GLY A 91 8.78 -27.76 -17.88
N LYS A 92 9.87 -27.40 -18.57
CA LYS A 92 11.23 -27.32 -17.98
C LYS A 92 11.71 -25.88 -17.81
N SER A 93 10.82 -24.91 -17.95
CA SER A 93 11.15 -23.50 -17.96
C SER A 93 10.50 -22.79 -16.77
N VAL A 94 11.30 -21.97 -16.10
CA VAL A 94 10.88 -21.05 -15.04
C VAL A 94 10.88 -19.64 -15.60
N TYR A 95 9.83 -18.89 -15.33
CA TYR A 95 9.67 -17.52 -15.77
C TYR A 95 9.37 -16.63 -14.58
N ASP A 96 10.03 -15.47 -14.53
CA ASP A 96 9.78 -14.43 -13.53
C ASP A 96 9.21 -13.21 -14.23
N ALA A 97 8.19 -12.60 -13.62
CA ALA A 97 7.64 -11.34 -14.11
C ALA A 97 7.15 -10.45 -12.95
N GLU A 98 6.80 -9.23 -13.32
CA GLU A 98 6.16 -8.27 -12.43
C GLU A 98 4.85 -7.85 -13.06
N HIS A 99 3.81 -7.73 -12.24
CA HIS A 99 2.54 -7.16 -12.68
C HIS A 99 2.28 -5.83 -11.98
N TYR A 100 1.81 -4.86 -12.76
CA TYR A 100 1.50 -3.51 -12.29
C TYR A 100 0.02 -3.20 -12.46
N ALA A 101 -0.55 -2.53 -11.45
CA ALA A 101 -1.91 -2.01 -11.53
C ALA A 101 -2.08 -0.71 -10.76
N ARG A 102 -3.17 0.00 -11.06
CA ARG A 102 -3.57 1.23 -10.38
C ARG A 102 -4.88 0.98 -9.64
N TYR A 103 -4.94 1.42 -8.39
CA TYR A 103 -6.10 1.31 -7.53
C TYR A 103 -6.52 2.68 -7.02
N LEU A 104 -7.81 2.98 -7.07
CA LEU A 104 -8.40 4.04 -6.25
C LEU A 104 -8.77 3.43 -4.91
N VAL A 105 -8.20 3.99 -3.85
CA VAL A 105 -8.52 3.63 -2.47
C VAL A 105 -9.23 4.80 -1.82
N THR A 106 -10.43 4.55 -1.33
CA THR A 106 -11.18 5.47 -0.47
C THR A 106 -11.32 4.85 0.91
N LYS A 107 -11.93 5.59 1.85
CA LYS A 107 -12.24 5.07 3.19
C LYS A 107 -12.97 3.73 3.13
N THR A 108 -13.94 3.59 2.23
CA THR A 108 -14.85 2.44 2.19
C THR A 108 -14.70 1.57 0.94
N GLU A 109 -14.06 2.06 -0.12
CA GLU A 109 -13.98 1.38 -1.40
C GLU A 109 -12.53 1.13 -1.81
N LEU A 110 -12.34 0.01 -2.51
CA LEU A 110 -11.13 -0.28 -3.26
C LEU A 110 -11.52 -0.64 -4.69
N LYS A 111 -11.05 0.13 -5.67
CA LYS A 111 -11.39 -0.07 -7.08
C LYS A 111 -10.12 -0.18 -7.92
N ARG A 112 -9.96 -1.30 -8.64
CA ARG A 112 -8.93 -1.44 -9.68
C ARG A 112 -9.31 -0.54 -10.87
N LEU A 113 -8.44 0.40 -11.21
CA LEU A 113 -8.64 1.35 -12.31
C LEU A 113 -8.05 0.82 -13.62
N SER A 114 -6.87 0.20 -13.55
CA SER A 114 -6.13 -0.32 -14.70
C SER A 114 -5.06 -1.31 -14.21
N GLY A 115 -4.46 -2.03 -15.14
CA GLY A 115 -3.23 -2.79 -14.92
C GLY A 115 -2.93 -3.66 -16.12
N ASP A 116 -1.75 -4.26 -16.11
CA ASP A 116 -1.26 -5.06 -17.22
C ASP A 116 -2.06 -6.38 -17.35
N THR A 117 -1.77 -7.14 -18.41
CA THR A 117 -2.34 -8.47 -18.61
C THR A 117 -1.36 -9.54 -18.11
N ILE A 118 -1.88 -10.64 -17.57
CA ILE A 118 -1.12 -11.82 -17.18
C ILE A 118 -1.54 -12.96 -18.12
N GLU A 119 -0.64 -13.36 -19.02
CA GLU A 119 -0.86 -14.40 -20.05
C GLU A 119 0.25 -15.47 -19.93
N PRO A 120 0.15 -16.40 -18.97
CA PRO A 120 1.11 -17.50 -18.80
C PRO A 120 0.92 -18.63 -19.83
N CYS A 121 -0.23 -18.60 -20.52
CA CYS A 121 -0.61 -19.38 -21.68
C CYS A 121 -0.92 -18.38 -22.79
#